data_AF-A0A3S4J4U3-F1
#
_entry.id   AF-A0A3S4J4U3-F1
#
_cell.length_a   1.000
_cell.length_b   1.000
_cell.length_c   1.000
_cell.angle_alpha   90.00
_cell.angle_beta   90.00
_cell.angle_gamma   90.00
#
_symmetry.space_group_name_H-M   'P 1'
#
loop_
_entity.id
_entity.type
_entity.pdbx_description
1 polymer ?
#
loop_
_entity_poly.entity_id
_entity_poly.type
_entity_poly.pdbx_seq_one_letter_code
_entity_poly.pdbx_strand_id
1 'polypeptide(L)' 'MAEWSGEYISPYAEHGKKSEQVKKITVSIPLKVLKSSPMNARVVR' A
#
# COMPACT_ATOMS: atom_id res chain seq x y z
N MET A 1 -22.03 -11.76 -7.39
CA MET A 1 -21.26 -10.64 -6.82
C MET A 1 -20.56 -11.17 -5.58
N ALA A 2 -19.29 -10.84 -5.36
CA ALA A 2 -18.58 -11.33 -4.16
C ALA A 2 -19.18 -10.62 -2.93
N GLU A 3 -19.73 -11.41 -2.01
CA GLU A 3 -20.25 -10.91 -0.74
C GLU A 3 -19.06 -10.68 0.20
N TRP A 4 -18.96 -9.48 0.77
CA TRP A 4 -17.92 -9.17 1.72
C TRP A 4 -18.24 -9.83 3.07
N SER A 5 -17.30 -10.59 3.62
CA SER A 5 -17.45 -11.37 4.85
C SER A 5 -17.63 -10.54 6.13
N GLY A 6 -17.66 -9.20 6.05
CA GLY A 6 -17.83 -8.29 7.18
C GLY A 6 -16.59 -8.15 8.08
N GLU A 7 -15.59 -9.02 7.93
CA GLU A 7 -14.32 -8.89 8.63
C GLU A 7 -13.50 -7.73 8.05
N TYR A 8 -13.36 -6.67 8.84
CA TYR A 8 -12.53 -5.52 8.50
C TYR A 8 -11.08 -5.77 8.91
N ILE A 9 -10.17 -5.65 7.95
CA ILE A 9 -8.72 -5.73 8.17
C ILE A 9 -8.14 -4.33 7.98
N SER A 10 -7.51 -3.77 9.01
CA SER A 10 -6.83 -2.48 8.91
C SER A 10 -5.64 -2.59 7.95
N PRO A 11 -5.57 -1.79 6.87
CA PRO A 11 -4.45 -1.81 5.94
C PRO A 11 -3.20 -1.08 6.49
N TYR A 12 -3.33 -0.41 7.64
CA TYR A 12 -2.27 0.38 8.24
C TYR A 12 -1.69 -0.31 9.47
N ALA A 13 -0.37 -0.30 9.56
CA ALA A 13 0.33 -0.68 10.77
C ALA A 13 0.31 0.48 11.78
N GLU A 14 0.25 0.13 13.07
CA GLU A 14 0.34 1.09 14.15
C GLU A 14 1.68 1.86 14.14
N HIS A 15 1.62 3.13 14.53
CA HIS A 15 2.79 3.98 14.65
C HIS A 15 3.77 3.41 15.69
N GLY A 16 5.06 3.42 15.39
CA GLY A 16 6.11 2.88 16.28
C GLY A 16 6.41 1.38 16.10
N LYS A 17 5.48 0.57 15.55
CA LYS A 17 5.71 -0.87 15.30
C LYS A 17 5.92 -1.22 13.82
N LYS A 18 6.17 -0.21 12.98
CA LYS A 18 6.35 -0.37 11.53
C LYS A 18 7.46 -1.35 11.16
N SER A 19 8.57 -1.37 11.90
CA SER A 19 9.71 -2.24 11.57
C SER A 19 9.43 -3.72 11.79
N GLU A 20 8.46 -4.06 12.63
CA GLU A 20 8.14 -5.44 13.00
C GLU A 20 6.90 -5.94 12.24
N GLN A 21 5.91 -5.06 12.04
CA GLN A 21 4.63 -5.40 11.40
C GLN A 21 4.60 -5.12 9.88
N VAL A 22 5.55 -4.36 9.32
CA VAL A 22 5.54 -4.00 7.88
C VAL A 22 6.72 -4.60 7.13
N LYS A 23 6.41 -5.37 6.08
CA LYS A 23 7.40 -5.86 5.11
C LYS A 23 7.49 -4.90 3.92
N LYS A 24 8.72 -4.51 3.54
CA LYS A 24 8.95 -3.75 2.31
C LYS A 24 8.93 -4.71 1.12
N ILE A 25 8.12 -4.41 0.11
CA ILE A 25 8.06 -5.14 -1.15
C ILE A 25 8.34 -4.20 -2.32
N THR A 26 9.04 -4.71 -3.34
CA THR A 26 9.21 -3.99 -4.61
C THR A 26 8.11 -4.44 -5.55
N VAL A 27 7.28 -3.49 -5.99
CA VAL A 27 6.19 -3.75 -6.94
C VAL A 27 6.45 -3.00 -8.25
N SER A 28 6.23 -3.66 -9.37
CA SER A 28 6.31 -3.04 -10.69
C SER A 28 4.98 -2.37 -11.02
N ILE A 29 4.94 -1.04 -11.01
CA ILE A 29 3.71 -0.26 -11.27
C ILE A 29 3.81 0.41 -12.66
N PRO A 30 2.78 0.29 -13.52
CA PRO A 30 2.74 1.00 -14.80
C PRO A 30 2.75 2.53 -14.64
N LEU A 31 3.49 3.23 -15.50
CA LEU A 31 3.65 4.69 -15.43
C LEU A 31 2.34 5.50 -15.52
N LYS A 32 1.33 4.97 -16.23
CA LYS A 32 0.01 5.60 -16.33
C LYS A 32 -0.71 5.66 -14.98
N VAL A 33 -0.57 4.62 -14.15
CA VAL A 33 -1.16 4.52 -12.81
C VAL A 33 -0.44 5.43 -11.82
N LEU A 34 0.89 5.53 -11.93
CA LEU A 34 1.67 6.50 -11.15
C LEU A 34 1.24 7.94 -11.46
N LYS A 35 1.00 8.25 -12.74
CA LYS A 35 0.59 9.60 -13.15
C LYS A 35 -0.82 9.98 -12.69
N SER A 36 -1.72 9.00 -12.50
CA SER A 36 -3.06 9.22 -11.95
C SER A 36 -3.10 9.33 -10.42
N SER A 37 -2.00 9.05 -9.71
CA SER A 37 -1.92 9.18 -8.25
C SER A 37 -1.18 10.47 -7.88
N PRO A 38 -1.88 11.58 -7.58
CA PRO A 38 -1.23 12.79 -7.12
C PRO A 38 -0.93 12.65 -5.63
N MET A 39 0.11 11.89 -5.25
CA MET A 39 0.93 12.09 -4.04
C MET A 39 1.87 10.90 -3.78
N ASN A 40 3.17 11.24 -3.69
CA ASN A 40 4.19 10.59 -2.85
C ASN A 40 4.83 9.26 -3.30
N ALA A 41 4.74 8.86 -4.57
CA ALA A 41 5.66 7.86 -5.09
C ALA A 41 7.01 8.52 -5.44
N ARG A 42 7.86 8.80 -4.44
CA ARG A 42 9.27 9.16 -4.69
C ARG A 42 9.98 7.88 -5.15
N VAL A 43 9.94 7.63 -6.46
CA VAL A 43 10.80 6.65 -7.12
C VAL A 43 12.22 7.18 -6.96
N VAL A 44 12.94 6.66 -5.97
CA VAL A 44 14.39 6.84 -5.87
C VAL A 44 14.96 6.11 -7.08
N ARG A 45 15.57 6.87 -8.00
CA ARG A 45 16.40 6.30 -9.06
C ARG A 45 17.60 5.61 -8.46
#